data_AF-A0A180EV23-F1
#
_entry.id   AF-A0A180EV23-F1
#
_cell.length_a   1.000
_cell.length_b   1.000
_cell.length_c   1.000
_cell.angle_alpha   90.00
_cell.angle_beta   90.00
_cell.angle_gamma   90.00
#
_symmetry.space_group_name_H-M   'P 1'
#
loop_
_entity.id
_entity.type
_entity.pdbx_description
1 polymer ?
#
loop_
_entity_poly.entity_id
_entity_poly.type
_entity_poly.pdbx_seq_one_letter_code
_entity_poly.pdbx_strand_id
1 'polypeptide(L)'
;MKQAAGIDISRDGFHACLREQADDGRVKIKRSRSFSNDYEGFKGILDWSLKGLPNGQEVCVVLANRIKHHAGSLNVKTGTDKADAALIADFGLERSMPTWQPMSLNYRELRDLCRELSSVKKNLTRARCQIHVMEHSHHRNARVTALKTGQIGFYTRATEEIESEIRTLAEEDRELKEKADRITKGKGLGLIAAVTVLCETNGFRFFDNIRQAASYAGLDAVLKESGKFKGRTGISKKGKERSNNIY
;
A
#
# COMPACT_ATOMS: atom_id res chain seq x y z
N MET A 1 3.42 -32.43 -5.78
CA MET A 1 4.32 -31.63 -4.92
C MET A 1 3.97 -30.14 -5.03
N LYS A 2 3.73 -29.46 -3.89
CA LYS A 2 3.35 -28.03 -3.83
C LYS A 2 4.50 -27.21 -3.23
N GLN A 3 4.73 -25.99 -3.70
CA GLN A 3 5.73 -25.07 -3.15
C GLN A 3 5.13 -23.69 -2.89
N ALA A 4 5.59 -23.03 -1.84
CA ALA A 4 5.22 -21.64 -1.55
C ALA A 4 6.39 -20.90 -0.89
N ALA A 5 6.59 -19.64 -1.28
CA ALA A 5 7.55 -18.75 -0.65
C ALA A 5 6.81 -17.69 0.18
N GLY A 6 7.24 -17.52 1.43
CA GLY A 6 6.82 -16.43 2.29
C GLY A 6 7.96 -15.44 2.48
N ILE A 7 7.64 -14.15 2.39
CA ILE A 7 8.58 -13.05 2.56
C ILE A 7 8.02 -12.12 3.63
N ASP A 8 8.77 -11.93 4.70
CA ASP A 8 8.45 -10.96 5.75
C ASP A 8 9.45 -9.81 5.71
N ILE A 9 8.96 -8.59 5.48
CA ILE A 9 9.78 -7.38 5.28
C ILE A 9 9.64 -6.46 6.50
N SER A 10 10.77 -6.14 7.12
CA SER A 10 10.86 -5.22 8.25
C SER A 10 11.65 -3.96 7.85
N ARG A 11 11.85 -3.04 8.81
CA ARG A 11 12.57 -1.78 8.57
C ARG A 11 14.03 -2.03 8.18
N ASP A 12 14.69 -2.95 8.88
CA ASP A 12 16.15 -3.12 8.82
C ASP A 12 16.57 -4.25 7.86
N GLY A 13 15.64 -5.15 7.52
CA GLY A 13 15.90 -6.28 6.64
C GLY A 13 14.63 -7.02 6.29
N PHE A 14 14.79 -8.18 5.67
CA PHE A 14 13.67 -9.08 5.41
C PHE A 14 14.12 -10.54 5.36
N HIS A 15 13.20 -11.45 5.62
CA HIS A 15 13.46 -12.88 5.57
C HIS A 15 12.56 -13.55 4.53
N ALA A 16 13.14 -14.43 3.72
CA ALA A 16 12.39 -15.27 2.78
C ALA A 16 12.50 -16.74 3.19
N CYS A 17 11.39 -17.47 3.10
CA CYS A 17 11.31 -18.89 3.39
C CYS A 17 10.53 -19.60 2.27
N LEU A 18 11.15 -20.59 1.63
CA LEU A 18 10.53 -21.48 0.64
C LEU A 18 10.19 -22.80 1.31
N ARG A 19 8.91 -23.16 1.32
CA ARG A 19 8.42 -24.45 1.79
C ARG A 19 7.98 -25.32 0.62
N GLU A 20 8.15 -26.62 0.82
CA GLU A 20 7.77 -27.66 -0.13
C GLU A 20 6.93 -28.71 0.60
N GLN A 21 5.80 -29.07 0.02
CA GLN A 21 4.91 -30.13 0.47
C GLN A 21 5.01 -31.31 -0.50
N ALA A 22 5.46 -32.46 0.02
CA ALA A 22 5.48 -33.72 -0.71
C ALA A 22 4.05 -34.29 -0.86
N ASP A 23 3.89 -35.30 -1.73
CA ASP A 23 2.58 -35.88 -2.03
C ASP A 23 1.97 -36.63 -0.83
N ASP A 24 2.79 -37.02 0.14
CA ASP A 24 2.38 -37.59 1.43
C ASP A 24 1.92 -36.53 2.46
N GLY A 25 1.89 -35.26 2.05
CA GLY A 25 1.49 -34.13 2.89
C GLY A 25 2.59 -33.55 3.77
N ARG A 26 3.79 -34.15 3.83
CA ARG A 26 4.89 -33.64 4.65
C ARG A 26 5.41 -32.31 4.12
N VAL A 27 5.48 -31.31 4.99
CA VAL A 27 6.00 -29.98 4.70
C VAL A 27 7.41 -29.85 5.25
N LYS A 28 8.34 -29.34 4.44
CA LYS A 28 9.71 -29.02 4.85
C LYS A 28 10.12 -27.63 4.36
N ILE A 29 11.04 -26.99 5.11
CA ILE A 29 11.73 -25.80 4.63
C ILE A 29 12.76 -26.24 3.59
N LYS A 30 12.57 -25.84 2.33
CA LYS A 30 13.49 -26.13 1.25
C LYS A 30 14.66 -25.14 1.24
N ARG A 31 14.37 -23.85 1.47
CA ARG A 31 15.36 -22.76 1.52
C ARG A 31 14.87 -21.67 2.45
N SER A 32 15.76 -21.02 3.20
CA SER A 32 15.46 -19.77 3.90
C SER A 32 16.66 -18.84 3.92
N ARG A 33 16.46 -17.53 3.84
CA ARG A 33 17.56 -16.55 3.86
C ARG A 33 17.08 -15.18 4.35
N SER A 34 17.93 -14.50 5.11
CA SER A 34 17.77 -13.08 5.44
C SER A 34 18.48 -12.19 4.43
N PHE A 35 17.92 -11.01 4.18
CA PHE A 35 18.42 -9.99 3.26
C PHE A 35 18.36 -8.62 3.94
N SER A 36 19.23 -7.71 3.50
CA SER A 36 19.19 -6.29 3.89
C SER A 36 18.03 -5.56 3.20
N ASN A 37 17.46 -4.54 3.83
CA ASN A 37 16.43 -3.70 3.21
C ASN A 37 17.06 -2.59 2.35
N ASP A 38 17.85 -2.99 1.36
CA ASP A 38 18.55 -2.13 0.42
C ASP A 38 18.61 -2.76 -0.98
N TYR A 39 19.20 -2.04 -1.94
CA TYR A 39 19.32 -2.49 -3.32
C TYR A 39 19.98 -3.87 -3.44
N GLU A 40 21.05 -4.12 -2.68
CA GLU A 40 21.77 -5.40 -2.73
C GLU A 40 20.95 -6.54 -2.15
N GLY A 41 20.18 -6.30 -1.09
CA GLY A 41 19.24 -7.27 -0.54
C GLY A 41 18.12 -7.63 -1.52
N PHE A 42 17.51 -6.63 -2.18
CA PHE A 42 16.49 -6.85 -3.21
C PHE A 42 17.03 -7.60 -4.44
N LYS A 43 18.27 -7.30 -4.87
CA LYS A 43 18.95 -8.08 -5.90
C LYS A 43 19.20 -9.52 -5.43
N GLY A 44 19.62 -9.69 -4.18
CA GLY A 44 19.89 -10.99 -3.58
C GLY A 44 18.65 -11.90 -3.51
N ILE A 45 17.46 -11.37 -3.23
CA ILE A 45 16.23 -12.17 -3.22
C ILE A 45 15.78 -12.56 -4.62
N LEU A 46 15.99 -11.71 -5.63
CA LEU A 46 15.70 -12.06 -7.02
C LEU A 46 16.52 -13.29 -7.44
N ASP A 47 17.83 -13.26 -7.21
CA ASP A 47 18.74 -14.38 -7.48
C ASP A 47 18.37 -15.63 -6.67
N TRP A 48 17.99 -15.45 -5.40
CA TRP A 48 17.56 -16.55 -4.54
C TRP A 48 16.29 -17.22 -5.09
N SER A 49 15.35 -16.41 -5.56
CA SER A 49 14.06 -16.87 -6.12
C SER A 49 14.29 -17.60 -7.45
N LEU A 50 15.04 -17.01 -8.39
CA LEU A 50 15.34 -17.65 -9.68
C LEU A 50 16.03 -19.02 -9.54
N LYS A 51 16.86 -19.20 -8.51
CA LYS A 51 17.53 -20.49 -8.24
C LYS A 51 16.66 -21.52 -7.53
N GLY A 52 15.59 -21.10 -6.85
CA GLY A 52 14.87 -21.96 -5.90
C GLY A 52 13.56 -22.53 -6.42
N LEU A 53 13.10 -21.99 -7.54
CA LEU A 53 11.71 -21.82 -7.80
C LEU A 53 11.58 -21.91 -9.34
N PRO A 54 10.76 -22.82 -9.90
CA PRO A 54 10.69 -23.06 -11.36
C PRO A 54 10.07 -21.89 -12.14
N ASN A 55 10.52 -21.62 -13.37
CA ASN A 55 10.01 -20.50 -14.18
C ASN A 55 8.47 -20.52 -14.32
N GLY A 56 7.85 -19.33 -14.27
CA GLY A 56 6.38 -19.18 -14.44
C GLY A 56 5.56 -19.29 -13.15
N GLN A 57 6.11 -18.89 -12.00
CA GLN A 57 5.35 -18.90 -10.75
C GLN A 57 4.19 -17.93 -10.73
N GLU A 58 3.11 -18.41 -10.10
CA GLU A 58 2.04 -17.56 -9.63
C GLU A 58 2.48 -16.85 -8.35
N VAL A 59 2.44 -15.52 -8.38
CA VAL A 59 2.67 -14.68 -7.21
C VAL A 59 1.32 -14.40 -6.57
N CYS A 60 1.25 -14.38 -5.24
CA CYS A 60 0.05 -13.95 -4.50
C CYS A 60 0.43 -12.83 -3.54
N VAL A 61 -0.42 -11.81 -3.42
CA VAL A 61 -0.23 -10.72 -2.44
C VAL A 61 -1.36 -10.79 -1.42
N VAL A 62 -1.00 -10.87 -0.15
CA VAL A 62 -1.93 -11.02 0.98
C VAL A 62 -1.76 -9.85 1.93
N LEU A 63 -2.88 -9.35 2.47
CA LEU A 63 -2.84 -8.34 3.52
C LEU A 63 -2.23 -8.93 4.80
N ALA A 64 -1.33 -8.18 5.44
CA ALA A 64 -0.69 -8.57 6.70
C ALA A 64 -1.69 -8.99 7.80
N ASN A 65 -2.87 -8.37 7.85
CA ASN A 65 -3.92 -8.75 8.81
C ASN A 65 -4.40 -10.20 8.63
N ARG A 66 -4.49 -10.72 7.39
CA ARG A 66 -4.88 -12.12 7.17
C ARG A 66 -3.83 -13.08 7.73
N ILE A 67 -2.55 -12.77 7.52
CA ILE A 67 -1.43 -13.52 8.10
C ILE A 67 -1.48 -13.47 9.62
N LYS A 68 -1.73 -12.29 10.21
CA LYS A 68 -1.87 -12.13 11.66
C LYS A 68 -3.02 -12.96 12.25
N HIS A 69 -4.17 -13.01 11.58
CA HIS A 69 -5.28 -13.85 12.01
C HIS A 69 -4.96 -15.34 11.90
N HIS A 70 -4.25 -15.74 10.85
CA HIS A 70 -3.77 -17.11 10.69
C HIS A 70 -2.78 -17.50 11.79
N ALA A 71 -1.80 -16.63 12.08
CA ALA A 71 -0.87 -16.79 13.21
C ALA A 71 -1.62 -17.04 14.53
N GLY A 72 -2.65 -16.22 14.78
CA GLY A 72 -3.51 -16.34 15.96
C GLY A 72 -4.27 -17.68 16.01
N SER A 73 -4.77 -18.17 14.88
CA SER A 73 -5.45 -19.48 14.81
C SER A 73 -4.53 -20.65 15.11
N LEU A 74 -3.22 -20.50 14.87
CA LEU A 74 -2.19 -21.50 15.14
C LEU A 74 -1.54 -21.34 16.52
N ASN A 75 -2.01 -20.40 17.35
CA ASN A 75 -1.40 -20.05 18.65
C ASN A 75 0.10 -19.71 18.57
N VAL A 76 0.57 -19.15 17.45
CA VAL A 76 1.96 -18.71 17.31
C VAL A 76 2.16 -17.45 18.16
N LYS A 77 2.94 -17.57 19.25
CA LYS A 77 3.15 -16.49 20.24
C LYS A 77 4.44 -15.68 20.00
N THR A 78 5.41 -16.24 19.28
CA THR A 78 6.72 -15.62 19.02
C THR A 78 6.82 -15.18 17.56
N GLY A 79 6.90 -13.88 17.34
CA GLY A 79 7.20 -13.26 16.04
C GLY A 79 8.70 -13.08 15.88
N THR A 80 9.27 -13.74 14.89
CA THR A 80 10.64 -13.49 14.40
C THR A 80 10.54 -13.48 12.90
N ASP A 81 11.33 -12.66 12.21
CA ASP A 81 11.29 -12.54 10.74
C ASP A 81 11.34 -13.93 10.05
N LYS A 82 12.12 -14.87 10.61
CA LYS A 82 12.19 -16.26 10.13
C LYS A 82 10.89 -17.03 10.34
N ALA A 83 10.30 -16.97 11.54
CA ALA A 83 9.05 -17.65 11.84
C ALA A 83 7.89 -17.06 11.04
N ASP A 84 7.87 -15.74 10.87
CA ASP A 84 6.84 -15.02 10.12
C ASP A 84 6.93 -15.32 8.63
N ALA A 85 8.14 -15.33 8.03
CA ALA A 85 8.33 -15.79 6.66
C ALA A 85 7.89 -17.26 6.45
N ALA A 86 8.17 -18.13 7.42
CA ALA A 86 7.78 -19.53 7.35
C ALA A 86 6.26 -19.71 7.49
N LEU A 87 5.61 -18.93 8.34
CA LEU A 87 4.16 -18.88 8.50
C LEU A 87 3.46 -18.38 7.23
N ILE A 88 4.01 -17.36 6.57
CA ILE A 88 3.48 -16.87 5.29
C ILE A 88 3.58 -17.97 4.22
N ALA A 89 4.68 -18.73 4.19
CA ALA A 89 4.83 -19.86 3.27
C ALA A 89 3.81 -20.97 3.56
N ASP A 90 3.58 -21.32 4.83
CA ASP A 90 2.55 -22.28 5.24
C ASP A 90 1.16 -21.83 4.80
N PHE A 91 0.84 -20.56 5.00
CA PHE A 91 -0.42 -19.98 4.53
C PHE A 91 -0.61 -20.15 3.02
N GLY A 92 0.46 -19.99 2.23
CA GLY A 92 0.45 -20.23 0.78
C GLY A 92 0.30 -21.71 0.38
N LEU A 93 0.80 -22.64 1.20
CA LEU A 93 0.59 -24.07 1.00
C LEU A 93 -0.83 -24.51 1.35
N GLU A 94 -1.44 -23.93 2.38
CA GLU A 94 -2.77 -24.32 2.85
C GLU A 94 -3.90 -23.69 2.02
N ARG A 95 -3.72 -22.43 1.60
CA ARG A 95 -4.79 -21.66 0.96
C ARG A 95 -4.69 -21.73 -0.57
N SER A 96 -5.86 -21.75 -1.21
CA SER A 96 -5.98 -21.38 -2.62
C SER A 96 -6.22 -19.88 -2.68
N MET A 97 -5.34 -19.15 -3.36
CA MET A 97 -5.39 -17.69 -3.45
C MET A 97 -5.39 -17.26 -4.91
N PRO A 98 -6.09 -16.16 -5.24
CA PRO A 98 -6.05 -15.63 -6.59
C PRO A 98 -4.64 -15.14 -6.92
N THR A 99 -4.16 -15.52 -8.11
CA THR A 99 -2.90 -15.05 -8.66
C THR A 99 -2.89 -13.52 -8.73
N TRP A 100 -1.87 -12.91 -8.15
CA TRP A 100 -1.63 -11.48 -8.20
C TRP A 100 -1.45 -11.05 -9.64
N GLN A 101 -2.25 -10.08 -10.05
CA GLN A 101 -2.11 -9.42 -11.33
C GLN A 101 -1.43 -8.07 -11.13
N PRO A 102 -0.38 -7.76 -11.92
CA PRO A 102 0.22 -6.45 -11.88
C PRO A 102 -0.81 -5.40 -12.30
N MET A 103 -0.68 -4.23 -11.69
CA MET A 103 -1.35 -3.02 -12.15
C MET A 103 -0.95 -2.72 -13.59
N SER A 104 -1.91 -2.31 -14.43
CA SER A 104 -1.60 -1.85 -15.79
C SER A 104 -0.66 -0.64 -15.75
N LEU A 105 0.05 -0.37 -16.85
CA LEU A 105 0.97 0.76 -16.93
C LEU A 105 0.26 2.09 -16.64
N ASN A 106 -0.90 2.33 -17.26
CA ASN A 106 -1.72 3.53 -17.02
C ASN A 106 -2.06 3.72 -15.53
N TYR A 107 -2.56 2.68 -14.85
CA TYR A 107 -2.89 2.77 -13.42
C TYR A 107 -1.64 3.04 -12.57
N ARG A 108 -0.48 2.50 -12.96
CA ARG A 108 0.78 2.70 -12.24
C ARG A 108 1.28 4.13 -12.39
N GLU A 109 1.32 4.65 -13.61
CA GLU A 109 1.73 6.03 -13.91
C GLU A 109 0.82 7.03 -13.20
N LEU A 110 -0.51 6.87 -13.34
CA LEU A 110 -1.47 7.71 -12.63
C LEU A 110 -1.33 7.63 -11.10
N ARG A 111 -0.99 6.46 -10.56
CA ARG A 111 -0.76 6.31 -9.12
C ARG A 111 0.45 7.10 -8.67
N ASP A 112 1.53 7.06 -9.44
CA ASP A 112 2.75 7.79 -9.13
C ASP A 112 2.50 9.31 -9.20
N LEU A 113 1.78 9.79 -10.22
CA LEU A 113 1.33 11.18 -10.30
C LEU A 113 0.43 11.59 -9.13
N CYS A 114 -0.58 10.78 -8.76
CA CYS A 114 -1.46 11.07 -7.62
C CYS A 114 -0.70 11.14 -6.29
N ARG A 115 0.33 10.30 -6.12
CA ARG A 115 1.20 10.29 -4.95
C ARG A 115 2.08 11.51 -4.90
N GLU A 116 2.65 11.91 -6.04
CA GLU A 116 3.47 13.12 -6.12
C GLU A 116 2.62 14.37 -5.91
N LEU A 117 1.43 14.45 -6.49
CA LEU A 117 0.47 15.52 -6.23
C LEU A 117 0.19 15.69 -4.73
N SER A 118 -0.01 14.57 -4.03
CA SER A 118 -0.21 14.57 -2.58
C SER A 118 1.03 15.06 -1.82
N SER A 119 2.23 14.72 -2.29
CA SER A 119 3.51 15.18 -1.72
C SER A 119 3.71 16.68 -1.91
N VAL A 120 3.56 17.16 -3.16
CA VAL A 120 3.68 18.57 -3.54
C VAL A 120 2.69 19.44 -2.78
N LYS A 121 1.41 19.04 -2.67
CA LYS A 121 0.40 19.78 -1.90
C LYS A 121 0.74 19.91 -0.42
N LYS A 122 1.32 18.85 0.19
CA LYS A 122 1.81 18.90 1.58
C LYS A 122 2.97 19.87 1.72
N ASN A 123 3.93 19.84 0.79
CA ASN A 123 5.07 20.76 0.78
C ASN A 123 4.64 22.21 0.56
N LEU A 124 3.68 22.46 -0.34
CA LEU A 124 3.06 23.76 -0.56
C LEU A 124 2.42 24.30 0.72
N THR A 125 1.61 23.49 1.39
CA THR A 125 0.96 23.85 2.66
C THR A 125 2.00 24.18 3.72
N ARG A 126 3.02 23.32 3.87
CA ARG A 126 4.12 23.54 4.81
C ARG A 126 4.86 24.85 4.53
N ALA A 127 5.17 25.15 3.26
CA ALA A 127 5.85 26.38 2.88
C ALA A 127 5.00 27.62 3.16
N ARG A 128 3.69 27.57 2.88
CA ARG A 128 2.73 28.65 3.21
C ARG A 128 2.65 28.90 4.72
N CYS A 129 2.52 27.85 5.53
CA CYS A 129 2.51 27.98 6.98
C CYS A 129 3.83 28.59 7.50
N GLN A 130 4.97 28.18 6.93
CA GLN A 130 6.27 28.73 7.31
C GLN A 130 6.39 30.22 6.99
N ILE A 131 5.94 30.67 5.81
CA ILE A 131 5.89 32.09 5.50
C ILE A 131 5.00 32.80 6.51
N HIS A 132 3.76 32.35 6.72
CA HIS A 132 2.83 33.00 7.64
C HIS A 132 3.42 33.19 9.05
N VAL A 133 4.13 32.19 9.58
CA VAL A 133 4.84 32.31 10.87
C VAL A 133 5.98 33.32 10.82
N MET A 134 6.77 33.32 9.75
CA MET A 134 7.84 34.31 9.54
C MET A 134 7.28 35.72 9.41
N GLU A 135 6.07 35.86 8.87
CA GLU A 135 5.43 37.15 8.67
C GLU A 135 5.06 37.85 9.97
N HIS A 136 4.79 37.07 11.02
CA HIS A 136 4.44 37.51 12.37
C HIS A 136 5.64 37.54 13.33
N SER A 137 6.84 37.17 12.87
CA SER A 137 8.06 37.21 13.67
C SER A 137 8.67 38.62 13.71
N HIS A 138 9.20 39.05 14.86
CA HIS A 138 9.81 40.37 15.05
C HIS A 138 11.01 40.65 14.11
N HIS A 139 11.74 39.63 13.66
CA HIS A 139 12.83 39.78 12.70
C HIS A 139 12.59 38.93 11.45
N ARG A 140 12.40 39.58 10.30
CA ARG A 140 12.34 38.91 8.98
C ARG A 140 13.71 38.88 8.33
N ASN A 141 14.15 37.69 7.95
CA ASN A 141 15.27 37.54 7.03
C ASN A 141 14.77 37.55 5.58
N ALA A 142 15.03 38.64 4.85
CA ALA A 142 14.56 38.82 3.48
C ALA A 142 14.98 37.70 2.52
N ARG A 143 16.19 37.14 2.69
CA ARG A 143 16.68 36.03 1.86
C ARG A 143 15.87 34.76 2.10
N VAL A 144 15.56 34.45 3.36
CA VAL A 144 14.76 33.26 3.70
C VAL A 144 13.33 33.41 3.19
N THR A 145 12.74 34.60 3.31
CA THR A 145 11.41 34.89 2.75
C THR A 145 11.39 34.71 1.23
N ALA A 146 12.36 35.26 0.51
CA ALA A 146 12.47 35.10 -0.95
C ALA A 146 12.59 33.63 -1.37
N LEU A 147 13.40 32.84 -0.67
CA LEU A 147 13.52 31.39 -0.90
C LEU A 147 12.17 30.68 -0.71
N LYS A 148 11.44 30.99 0.36
CA LYS A 148 10.14 30.38 0.65
C LYS A 148 9.08 30.77 -0.39
N THR A 149 9.06 32.03 -0.82
CA THR A 149 8.15 32.50 -1.87
C THR A 149 8.45 31.77 -3.19
N GLY A 150 9.73 31.58 -3.53
CA GLY A 150 10.14 30.76 -4.67
C GLY A 150 9.65 29.31 -4.57
N GLN A 151 9.76 28.68 -3.39
CA GLN A 151 9.23 27.33 -3.15
C GLN A 151 7.71 27.25 -3.34
N ILE A 152 6.95 28.22 -2.82
CA ILE A 152 5.50 28.28 -3.02
C ILE A 152 5.16 28.38 -4.51
N GLY A 153 5.85 29.26 -5.24
CA GLY A 153 5.66 29.41 -6.68
C GLY A 153 5.94 28.12 -7.46
N PHE A 154 7.03 27.43 -7.13
CA PHE A 154 7.37 26.12 -7.70
C PHE A 154 6.28 25.07 -7.40
N TYR A 155 5.91 24.89 -6.14
CA TYR A 155 4.91 23.87 -5.78
C TYR A 155 3.51 24.19 -6.31
N THR A 156 3.17 25.46 -6.49
CA THR A 156 1.88 25.86 -7.09
C THR A 156 1.83 25.42 -8.55
N ARG A 157 2.85 25.76 -9.36
CA ARG A 157 2.93 25.33 -10.75
C ARG A 157 2.97 23.81 -10.90
N ALA A 158 3.81 23.14 -10.11
CA ALA A 158 3.89 21.68 -10.13
C ALA A 158 2.54 21.01 -9.77
N THR A 159 1.75 21.62 -8.86
CA THR A 159 0.41 21.12 -8.55
C THR A 159 -0.51 21.22 -9.77
N GLU A 160 -0.51 22.36 -10.47
CA GLU A 160 -1.34 22.58 -11.66
C GLU A 160 -0.94 21.67 -12.83
N GLU A 161 0.37 21.53 -13.07
CA GLU A 161 0.93 20.64 -14.11
C GLU A 161 0.53 19.18 -13.87
N ILE A 162 0.76 18.66 -12.66
CA ILE A 162 0.42 17.27 -12.32
C ILE A 162 -1.10 17.04 -12.35
N GLU A 163 -1.91 17.99 -11.88
CA GLU A 163 -3.37 17.86 -11.96
C GLU A 163 -3.86 17.84 -13.41
N SER A 164 -3.27 18.64 -14.29
CA SER A 164 -3.58 18.63 -15.72
C SER A 164 -3.21 17.29 -16.34
N GLU A 165 -2.02 16.76 -16.05
CA GLU A 165 -1.55 15.49 -16.57
C GLU A 165 -2.44 14.32 -16.12
N ILE A 166 -2.81 14.28 -14.83
CA ILE A 166 -3.75 13.28 -14.30
C ILE A 166 -5.08 13.33 -15.05
N ARG A 167 -5.60 14.53 -15.34
CA ARG A 167 -6.88 14.69 -16.08
C ARG A 167 -6.77 14.16 -17.50
N THR A 168 -5.70 14.49 -18.21
CA THR A 168 -5.47 14.02 -19.58
C THR A 168 -5.40 12.50 -19.63
N LEU A 169 -4.53 11.89 -18.82
CA LEU A 169 -4.36 10.44 -18.79
C LEU A 169 -5.63 9.71 -18.34
N ALA A 170 -6.39 10.31 -17.42
CA ALA A 170 -7.64 9.72 -16.97
C ALA A 170 -8.74 9.75 -18.03
N GLU A 171 -8.72 10.75 -18.93
CA GLU A 171 -9.68 10.90 -20.01
C GLU A 171 -9.36 9.97 -21.20
N GLU A 172 -8.08 9.70 -21.45
CA GLU A 172 -7.60 8.79 -22.49
C GLU A 172 -7.94 7.32 -22.18
N ASP A 173 -7.98 6.94 -20.90
CA ASP A 173 -8.33 5.58 -20.47
C ASP A 173 -9.85 5.42 -20.29
N ARG A 174 -10.51 4.81 -21.28
CA ARG A 174 -11.97 4.60 -21.28
C ARG A 174 -12.47 3.85 -20.03
N GLU A 175 -11.76 2.81 -19.59
CA GLU A 175 -12.20 2.03 -18.42
C GLU A 175 -12.10 2.85 -17.14
N LEU A 176 -10.99 3.59 -16.98
CA LEU A 176 -10.79 4.46 -15.82
C LEU A 176 -11.82 5.60 -15.82
N LYS A 177 -12.03 6.27 -16.96
CA LYS A 177 -13.00 7.35 -17.10
C LYS A 177 -14.40 6.91 -16.71
N GLU A 178 -14.87 5.78 -17.23
CA GLU A 178 -16.18 5.22 -16.88
C GLU A 178 -16.32 4.95 -15.37
N LYS A 179 -15.26 4.44 -14.73
CA LYS A 179 -15.26 4.21 -13.27
C LYS A 179 -15.22 5.52 -12.50
N ALA A 180 -14.39 6.48 -12.91
CA ALA A 180 -14.27 7.78 -12.28
C ALA A 180 -15.59 8.54 -12.34
N ASP A 181 -16.26 8.55 -13.50
CA ASP A 181 -17.57 9.19 -13.71
C ASP A 181 -18.66 8.59 -12.82
N ARG A 182 -18.64 7.27 -12.60
CA ARG A 182 -19.58 6.62 -11.67
C ARG A 182 -19.35 7.09 -10.23
N ILE A 183 -18.09 7.28 -9.82
CA ILE A 183 -17.73 7.73 -8.48
C ILE A 183 -18.10 9.20 -8.29
N THR A 184 -17.75 10.07 -9.24
CA THR A 184 -17.99 11.52 -9.14
C THR A 184 -19.48 11.87 -9.17
N LYS A 185 -20.30 11.12 -9.92
CA LYS A 185 -21.79 11.27 -9.92
C LYS A 185 -22.43 10.97 -8.55
N GLY A 186 -21.81 10.08 -7.76
CA GLY A 186 -22.44 9.48 -6.59
C GLY A 186 -22.48 10.32 -5.32
N LYS A 187 -21.61 11.33 -5.17
CA LYS A 187 -21.54 12.32 -4.07
C LYS A 187 -20.18 13.04 -4.11
N GLY A 188 -20.15 14.37 -4.20
CA GLY A 188 -19.14 15.32 -3.68
C GLY A 188 -17.64 15.12 -3.98
N LEU A 189 -17.21 13.99 -4.53
CA LEU A 189 -15.81 13.66 -4.79
C LEU A 189 -15.41 14.24 -6.15
N GLY A 190 -14.37 15.07 -6.15
CA GLY A 190 -13.77 15.55 -7.39
C GLY A 190 -13.02 14.44 -8.14
N LEU A 191 -12.84 14.63 -9.44
CA LEU A 191 -12.18 13.68 -10.34
C LEU A 191 -10.83 13.17 -9.79
N ILE A 192 -9.96 14.08 -9.32
CA ILE A 192 -8.63 13.71 -8.78
C ILE A 192 -8.75 12.76 -7.59
N ALA A 193 -9.72 12.97 -6.70
CA ALA A 193 -9.95 12.07 -5.56
C ALA A 193 -10.44 10.70 -6.03
N ALA A 194 -11.38 10.66 -6.99
CA ALA A 194 -11.86 9.42 -7.58
C ALA A 194 -10.73 8.62 -8.25
N VAL A 195 -9.91 9.27 -9.08
CA VAL A 195 -8.74 8.66 -9.73
C VAL A 195 -7.72 8.17 -8.70
N THR A 196 -7.43 8.96 -7.67
CA THR A 196 -6.51 8.55 -6.59
C THR A 196 -6.98 7.26 -5.92
N VAL A 197 -8.27 7.14 -5.61
CA VAL A 197 -8.84 5.93 -5.01
C VAL A 197 -8.74 4.74 -5.98
N LEU A 198 -9.12 4.93 -7.25
CA LEU A 198 -9.02 3.89 -8.26
C LEU A 198 -7.58 3.40 -8.43
N CYS A 199 -6.61 4.29 -8.50
CA CYS A 199 -5.19 3.95 -8.63
C CYS A 199 -4.63 3.25 -7.39
N GLU A 200 -4.96 3.69 -6.17
CA GLU A 200 -4.49 3.03 -4.94
C GLU A 200 -5.12 1.64 -4.72
N THR A 201 -6.29 1.39 -5.32
CA THR A 201 -7.06 0.14 -5.20
C THR A 201 -6.95 -0.77 -6.42
N ASN A 202 -6.20 -0.37 -7.45
CA ASN A 202 -6.16 -1.05 -8.75
C ASN A 202 -7.57 -1.27 -9.33
N GLY A 203 -8.40 -0.23 -9.31
CA GLY A 203 -9.77 -0.24 -9.80
C GLY A 203 -10.69 -1.19 -9.02
N PHE A 204 -10.40 -1.36 -7.73
CA PHE A 204 -11.02 -2.31 -6.82
C PHE A 204 -10.86 -3.80 -7.17
N ARG A 205 -9.95 -4.15 -8.08
CA ARG A 205 -9.75 -5.54 -8.55
C ARG A 205 -9.35 -6.52 -7.42
N PHE A 206 -8.84 -6.01 -6.30
CA PHE A 206 -8.47 -6.81 -5.13
C PHE A 206 -9.60 -6.97 -4.09
N PHE A 207 -10.81 -6.47 -4.36
CA PHE A 207 -11.91 -6.49 -3.40
C PHE A 207 -13.14 -7.19 -3.98
N ASP A 208 -13.59 -8.25 -3.30
CA ASP A 208 -14.83 -8.95 -3.64
C ASP A 208 -16.06 -8.20 -3.12
N ASN A 209 -15.88 -7.33 -2.12
CA ASN A 209 -16.96 -6.56 -1.52
C ASN A 209 -16.49 -5.24 -0.89
N ILE A 210 -17.45 -4.34 -0.69
CA ILE A 210 -17.23 -3.00 -0.13
C ILE A 210 -16.63 -3.02 1.29
N ARG A 211 -16.88 -4.07 2.10
CA ARG A 211 -16.33 -4.18 3.46
C ARG A 211 -14.82 -4.43 3.42
N GLN A 212 -14.33 -5.22 2.46
CA GLN A 212 -12.90 -5.43 2.25
C GLN A 212 -12.22 -4.11 1.82
N ALA A 213 -12.85 -3.36 0.92
CA ALA A 213 -12.34 -2.05 0.50
C ALA A 213 -12.34 -1.04 1.67
N ALA A 214 -13.39 -1.00 2.48
CA ALA A 214 -13.48 -0.15 3.66
C ALA A 214 -12.42 -0.52 4.72
N SER A 215 -12.20 -1.83 4.96
CA SER A 215 -11.17 -2.30 5.87
C SER A 215 -9.76 -1.97 5.38
N TYR A 216 -9.51 -2.08 4.06
CA TYR A 216 -8.26 -1.64 3.45
C TYR A 216 -8.04 -0.13 3.60
N ALA A 217 -9.10 0.65 3.45
CA ALA A 217 -9.07 2.09 3.66
C ALA A 217 -9.00 2.49 5.15
N GLY A 218 -9.16 1.54 6.08
CA GLY A 218 -9.15 1.81 7.53
C GLY A 218 -10.45 2.40 8.08
N LEU A 219 -11.53 2.35 7.29
CA LEU A 219 -12.83 2.96 7.55
C LEU A 219 -13.85 1.96 8.12
N ASP A 220 -13.45 0.70 8.31
CA ASP A 220 -14.30 -0.29 8.94
C ASP A 220 -14.51 0.02 10.43
N ALA A 221 -15.78 -0.02 10.85
CA ALA A 221 -16.13 0.10 12.26
C ALA A 221 -15.70 -1.19 12.98
N VAL A 222 -14.84 -1.07 13.98
CA VAL A 222 -14.45 -2.21 14.83
C VAL A 222 -15.47 -2.30 15.97
N LEU A 223 -16.36 -3.28 15.85
CA LEU A 223 -17.17 -3.75 16.98
C LEU A 223 -16.27 -4.60 17.89
N LYS A 224 -15.99 -4.11 19.10
CA LYS A 224 -15.39 -4.91 20.18
C LYS A 224 -16.50 -5.33 21.14
N GLU A 225 -17.09 -6.48 20.87
CA GLU A 225 -18.01 -7.13 21.78
C GLU A 225 -17.40 -8.46 22.26
N SER A 226 -17.35 -8.68 23.56
CA SER A 226 -17.01 -9.99 24.15
C SER A 226 -17.90 -10.26 25.36
N GLY A 227 -18.69 -11.35 25.30
CA GLY A 227 -19.59 -11.76 26.37
C GLY A 227 -20.56 -10.65 26.81
N LYS A 228 -20.30 -10.04 27.98
CA LYS A 228 -21.11 -8.95 28.56
C LYS A 228 -20.60 -7.53 28.23
N PHE A 229 -19.50 -7.40 27.49
CA PHE A 229 -18.88 -6.11 27.19
C PHE A 229 -19.32 -5.59 25.82
N LYS A 230 -19.97 -4.41 25.80
CA LYS A 230 -20.17 -3.59 24.59
C LYS A 230 -19.23 -2.40 24.63
N GLY A 231 -18.12 -2.48 23.89
CA GLY A 231 -17.23 -1.34 23.69
C GLY A 231 -17.82 -0.29 22.75
N ARG A 232 -17.35 0.96 22.83
CA ARG A 232 -17.68 2.00 21.84
C ARG A 232 -17.17 1.58 20.45
N THR A 233 -18.05 1.63 19.45
CA THR A 233 -17.70 1.47 18.05
C THR A 233 -16.76 2.59 17.63
N GLY A 234 -15.52 2.24 17.27
CA GLY A 234 -14.54 3.15 16.72
C GLY A 234 -14.20 2.76 15.28
N ILE A 235 -13.90 3.74 14.43
CA ILE A 235 -13.29 3.51 13.12
C ILE A 235 -11.92 2.87 13.35
N SER A 236 -11.56 1.81 12.60
CA SER A 236 -10.34 1.04 12.87
C SER A 236 -9.06 1.85 12.75
N LYS A 237 -9.02 2.83 11.82
CA LYS A 237 -7.84 3.63 11.44
C LYS A 237 -6.62 2.77 11.06
N LYS A 238 -6.81 1.49 10.75
CA LYS A 238 -5.74 0.52 10.42
C LYS A 238 -5.33 0.51 8.94
N GLY A 239 -6.03 1.27 8.09
CA GLY A 239 -5.70 1.42 6.67
C GLY A 239 -4.43 2.23 6.47
N LYS A 240 -3.89 2.22 5.24
CA LYS A 240 -2.77 3.10 4.88
C LYS A 240 -3.15 4.55 5.23
N GLU A 241 -2.26 5.29 5.92
CA GLU A 241 -2.49 6.68 6.36
C GLU A 241 -3.09 7.57 5.27
N ARG A 242 -2.71 7.35 4.01
CA ARG A 242 -3.15 8.15 2.85
C ARG A 242 -4.62 7.91 2.45
N SER A 243 -5.16 6.72 2.65
CA SER A 243 -6.57 6.42 2.36
C SER A 243 -7.52 6.97 3.43
N ASN A 244 -7.05 7.13 4.67
CA ASN A 244 -7.81 7.73 5.76
C ASN A 244 -8.08 9.24 5.57
N ASN A 245 -7.37 9.90 4.64
CA ASN A 245 -7.39 11.36 4.45
C ASN A 245 -8.18 11.81 3.20
N ILE A 246 -8.97 10.91 2.59
CA ILE A 246 -9.77 11.19 1.38
C ILE A 246 -11.21 11.65 1.71
N TYR A 247 -11.53 11.85 2.99
CA TYR A 247 -12.81 12.38 3.47
C TYR A 247 -12.70 13.81 3.95
#